data_AF-A0A434GXP7-F1
#
_entry.id   AF-A0A434GXP7-F1
#
_cell.length_a   1.000
_cell.length_b   1.000
_cell.length_c   1.000
_cell.angle_alpha   90.00
_cell.angle_beta   90.00
_cell.angle_gamma   90.00
#
_symmetry.space_group_name_H-M   'P 1'
#
loop_
_entity.id
_entity.type
_entity.pdbx_description
1 polymer ?
#
loop_
_entity_poly.entity_id
_entity_poly.type
_entity_poly.pdbx_seq_one_letter_code
_entity_poly.pdbx_strand_id
1 'polypeptide(L)' 'MQRMGLCIGVKAEAIADYKRVHAAVWPEVLDVISRANIRNYSIFLREPENLLFACWEYHG' A
#
# COMPACT_ATOMS: atom_id res chain seq x y z
N MET A 1 -6.61 0.37 -18.54
CA MET A 1 -6.27 -0.17 -17.20
C MET A 1 -4.99 -0.97 -17.32
N GLN A 2 -4.02 -0.65 -16.45
CA GLN A 2 -2.74 -1.33 -16.33
C GLN A 2 -2.54 -1.78 -14.88
N ARG A 3 -2.25 -3.06 -14.65
CA ARG A 3 -1.91 -3.57 -13.32
C ARG A 3 -0.44 -3.27 -13.02
N MET A 4 -0.18 -2.79 -11.81
CA MET A 4 1.15 -2.42 -11.33
C MET A 4 1.46 -3.13 -10.02
N GLY A 5 2.76 -3.35 -9.77
CA GLY A 5 3.25 -3.96 -8.54
C GLY A 5 4.54 -3.27 -8.07
N LEU A 6 4.68 -3.14 -6.75
CA LEU A 6 5.85 -2.58 -6.08
C LEU A 6 6.23 -3.48 -4.90
N CYS A 7 7.51 -3.73 -4.72
CA CYS A 7 8.03 -4.46 -3.56
C CYS A 7 9.00 -3.55 -2.79
N ILE A 8 8.82 -3.45 -1.47
CA ILE A 8 9.67 -2.64 -0.60
C ILE A 8 9.88 -3.33 0.75
N GLY A 9 11.08 -3.18 1.34
CA GLY A 9 11.36 -3.68 2.69
C GLY A 9 10.78 -2.77 3.78
N VAL A 10 10.32 -3.36 4.88
CA VAL A 10 9.92 -2.63 6.09
C VAL A 10 10.82 -3.05 7.25
N LYS A 11 11.19 -2.10 8.12
CA LYS A 11 11.94 -2.42 9.34
C LYS A 11 11.05 -3.21 10.29
N ALA A 12 11.58 -4.26 10.92
CA ALA A 12 10.80 -5.13 11.81
C ALA A 12 10.12 -4.34 12.94
N GLU A 13 10.84 -3.39 13.53
CA GLU A 13 10.34 -2.51 14.60
C GLU A 13 9.21 -1.58 14.16
N ALA A 14 9.07 -1.32 12.85
CA ALA A 14 8.04 -0.43 12.30
C ALA A 14 6.77 -1.17 11.86
N ILE A 15 6.74 -2.52 11.86
CA ILE A 15 5.61 -3.30 11.33
C ILE A 15 4.31 -3.00 12.09
N ALA A 16 4.36 -2.88 13.42
CA ALA A 16 3.18 -2.60 14.23
C ALA A 16 2.57 -1.22 13.90
N ASP A 17 3.42 -0.19 13.83
CA ASP A 17 3.00 1.15 13.42
C ASP A 17 2.50 1.19 11.98
N TYR A 18 3.16 0.46 11.08
CA TYR A 18 2.76 0.34 9.68
C TYR A 18 1.33 -0.21 9.58
N LYS A 19 1.01 -1.31 10.28
CA LYS A 19 -0.34 -1.88 10.34
C LYS A 19 -1.34 -0.88 10.94
N ARG A 20 -0.97 -0.20 12.03
CA ARG A 20 -1.85 0.77 12.73
C ARG A 20 -2.26 1.93 11.83
N VAL A 21 -1.31 2.54 11.12
CA VAL A 21 -1.64 3.69 10.24
C VAL A 21 -2.40 3.27 8.98
N HIS A 22 -2.17 2.06 8.46
CA HIS A 22 -2.91 1.54 7.30
C HIS A 22 -4.30 0.99 7.63
N ALA A 23 -4.58 0.68 8.90
CA ALA A 23 -5.93 0.30 9.34
C ALA A 23 -6.94 1.47 9.28
N ALA A 24 -6.43 2.71 9.39
CA ALA A 24 -7.24 3.93 9.34
C ALA A 24 -6.48 5.01 8.56
N VAL A 25 -6.30 4.76 7.26
CA VAL A 25 -5.64 5.70 6.35
C VAL A 25 -6.39 7.04 6.35
N TRP A 26 -5.65 8.14 6.36
CA TRP A 26 -6.23 9.48 6.29
C TRP A 26 -7.09 9.65 5.02
N PRO A 27 -8.33 10.16 5.13
CA PRO A 27 -9.23 10.33 4.00
C PRO A 27 -8.64 11.14 2.85
N GLU A 28 -7.83 12.16 3.16
CA GLU A 28 -7.21 13.04 2.18
C GLU A 28 -6.18 12.30 1.31
N VAL A 29 -5.49 11.31 1.89
CA VAL A 29 -4.55 10.45 1.14
C VAL A 29 -5.31 9.54 0.18
N LEU A 30 -6.42 8.93 0.63
CA LEU A 30 -7.27 8.09 -0.21
C LEU A 30 -7.88 8.88 -1.38
N ASP A 31 -8.30 10.12 -1.13
CA ASP A 31 -8.83 11.04 -2.14
C ASP A 31 -7.76 11.38 -3.21
N VAL A 32 -6.52 11.67 -2.79
CA VAL A 32 -5.41 11.88 -3.74
C VAL A 32 -5.12 10.64 -4.58
N ILE A 33 -5.07 9.45 -3.98
CA ILE A 33 -4.87 8.17 -4.68
C ILE A 33 -5.97 7.97 -5.74
N SER A 34 -7.24 8.21 -5.38
CA SER A 34 -8.37 8.08 -6.29
C SER A 34 -8.31 9.07 -7.46
N ARG A 35 -8.00 10.35 -7.18
CA ARG A 35 -7.81 11.39 -8.21
C ARG A 35 -6.64 11.12 -9.15
N ALA A 36 -5.63 10.38 -8.68
CA ALA A 36 -4.49 9.94 -9.49
C ALA A 36 -4.79 8.70 -10.36
N ASN A 37 -6.06 8.33 -10.55
CA ASN A 37 -6.51 7.17 -11.33
C ASN A 37 -6.04 5.81 -10.78
N ILE A 38 -5.70 5.71 -9.49
CA ILE A 38 -5.34 4.45 -8.85
C ILE A 38 -6.60 3.82 -8.22
N ARG A 39 -6.84 2.55 -8.51
CA ARG A 39 -7.96 1.74 -8.01
C ARG A 39 -7.47 0.37 -7.56
N ASN A 40 -8.29 -0.34 -6.78
CA ASN A 40 -8.00 -1.68 -6.26
C ASN A 40 -6.59 -1.80 -5.62
N TYR A 41 -6.18 -0.78 -4.86
CA TYR A 41 -4.85 -0.72 -4.26
C TYR A 41 -4.81 -1.50 -2.95
N SER A 42 -4.03 -2.58 -2.91
CA SER A 42 -3.78 -3.41 -1.72
C SER A 42 -2.29 -3.51 -1.40
N ILE A 43 -1.96 -3.69 -0.13
CA ILE A 43 -0.60 -3.94 0.36
C ILE A 43 -0.60 -5.19 1.23
N PHE A 44 0.31 -6.12 0.94
CA PHE A 44 0.48 -7.38 1.64
C PHE A 44 1.82 -7.39 2.36
N LEU A 45 1.84 -7.88 3.59
CA LEU A 45 3.06 -8.06 4.37
C LEU A 45 3.47 -9.54 4.36
N ARG A 46 4.75 -9.79 4.12
CA ARG A 46 5.39 -11.09 4.26
C ARG A 46 6.40 -11.05 5.41
N GLU A 47 6.15 -11.89 6.41
CA GLU A 47 7.06 -12.19 7.52
C GLU A 47 7.55 -13.64 7.34
N PRO A 48 8.83 -13.97 7.65
CA PRO A 48 9.84 -13.15 8.34
C PRO A 48 10.72 -12.27 7.43
N GLU A 49 10.53 -12.30 6.11
CA GLU A 49 11.35 -11.53 5.17
C GLU A 49 11.17 -10.01 5.27
N ASN A 50 10.13 -9.55 5.98
CA ASN A 50 9.75 -8.16 6.18
C ASN A 50 9.63 -7.37 4.87
N LEU A 51 8.92 -7.99 3.91
CA LEU A 51 8.64 -7.41 2.60
C LEU A 51 7.17 -7.00 2.50
N LEU A 52 6.95 -5.81 1.97
CA LEU A 52 5.64 -5.30 1.58
C LEU A 52 5.50 -5.42 0.07
N PHE A 53 4.46 -6.12 -0.37
CA PHE A 53 4.06 -6.17 -1.76
C PHE A 53 2.80 -5.33 -1.96
N ALA A 54 2.94 -4.26 -2.72
CA ALA A 54 1.85 -3.37 -3.13
C ALA A 54 1.39 -3.75 -4.55
N CYS A 55 0.08 -3.80 -4.78
CA CYS A 55 -0.49 -3.94 -6.12
C CYS A 55 -1.72 -3.04 -6.31
N TRP A 56 -1.88 -2.51 -7.52
CA TRP A 56 -3.03 -1.67 -7.87
C TRP A 56 -3.34 -1.72 -9.37
N GLU A 57 -4.48 -1.16 -9.73
CA GLU A 57 -4.90 -0.89 -11.11
C GLU A 57 -4.79 0.61 -11.38
N TYR A 58 -4.03 0.97 -12.41
CA TYR A 58 -3.94 2.34 -12.91
C TYR A 58 -4.86 2.52 -14.12
N HIS A 59 -5.69 3.57 -14.10
CA HIS A 59 -6.76 3.82 -15.06
C HIS A 59 -6.57 5.05 -15.96
N GLY A 60 -5.47 5.79 -15.79
CA GLY A 60 -5.14 6.93 -16.66
C GLY A 60 -4.12 6.58 -17.72
#